data_AF-A0A3B1BAR2-F1
#
_entry.id   AF-A0A3B1BAR2-F1
#
_cell.length_a   1.000
_cell.length_b   1.000
_cell.length_c   1.000
_cell.angle_alpha   90.00
_cell.angle_beta   90.00
_cell.angle_gamma   90.00
#
_symmetry.space_group_name_H-M   'P 1'
#
loop_
_entity.id
_entity.type
_entity.pdbx_description
1 polymer ?
#
loop_
_entity_poly.entity_id
_entity_poly.type
_entity_poly.pdbx_seq_one_letter_code
_entity_poly.pdbx_strand_id
1 'polypeptide(L)' 'MKDCCPHDGGILSNGLQEGDEIVCPQHGARFNIITGKVTALPATEDLTTFEVRLKNNRIQINLGD' A
#
# COMPACT_ATOMS: atom_id res chain seq x y z
N MET A 1 -3.35 2.22 -3.11
CA MET A 1 -2.00 2.73 -2.75
C MET A 1 -1.05 2.54 -3.92
N LYS A 2 0.09 3.23 -3.95
CA LYS A 2 1.17 2.97 -4.91
C LYS A 2 1.77 1.58 -4.65
N ASP A 3 2.02 0.82 -5.71
CA ASP A 3 2.50 -0.57 -5.62
C ASP A 3 4.02 -0.70 -5.42
N CYS A 4 4.70 0.42 -5.13
CA CYS A 4 6.14 0.50 -5.01
C CYS A 4 6.47 0.93 -3.59
N CYS A 5 7.17 0.07 -2.86
CA CYS A 5 7.62 0.33 -1.49
C CYS A 5 8.58 1.52 -1.49
N PRO A 6 8.33 2.58 -0.70
CA PRO A 6 9.15 3.78 -0.70
C PRO A 6 10.54 3.56 -0.12
N HIS A 7 10.77 2.44 0.58
CA HIS A 7 12.08 2.11 1.14
C HIS A 7 13.13 1.83 0.06
N ASP A 8 12.85 0.91 -0.87
CA ASP A 8 13.83 0.45 -1.88
C ASP A 8 13.17 -0.16 -3.14
N GLY A 9 11.96 0.30 -3.47
CA GLY A 9 11.33 -0.04 -4.75
C GLY A 9 10.64 -1.40 -4.85
N GLY A 10 10.58 -2.18 -3.77
CA GLY A 10 9.91 -3.49 -3.77
C GLY A 10 8.43 -3.43 -4.18
N ILE A 11 7.97 -4.43 -4.95
CA ILE A 11 6.58 -4.53 -5.42
C ILE A 11 5.69 -5.04 -4.28
N LEU A 12 4.77 -4.21 -3.78
CA LEU A 12 3.97 -4.52 -2.60
C LEU A 12 2.89 -5.57 -2.87
N SER A 13 2.35 -5.62 -4.08
CA SER A 13 1.34 -6.60 -4.51
C SER A 13 1.86 -8.03 -4.55
N ASN A 14 3.18 -8.22 -4.56
CA ASN A 14 3.84 -9.52 -4.38
C ASN A 14 4.05 -9.88 -2.89
N GLY A 15 3.62 -9.02 -1.97
CA GLY A 15 3.71 -9.18 -0.53
C GLY A 15 2.57 -9.98 0.08
N LEU A 16 2.52 -9.96 1.41
CA LEU A 16 1.47 -10.62 2.19
C LEU A 16 0.59 -9.57 2.88
N GLN A 17 -0.73 -9.73 2.81
CA GLN A 17 -1.64 -8.97 3.65
C GLN A 17 -1.85 -9.70 4.99
N GLU A 18 -1.59 -9.00 6.09
CA GLU A 18 -1.84 -9.46 7.45
C GLU A 18 -2.78 -8.47 8.16
N GLY A 19 -4.06 -8.83 8.25
CA GLY A 19 -5.09 -7.92 8.74
C GLY A 19 -5.20 -6.67 7.87
N ASP A 20 -5.02 -5.50 8.49
CA ASP A 20 -5.04 -4.20 7.81
C ASP A 20 -3.64 -3.75 7.36
N GLU A 21 -2.65 -4.64 7.33
CA GLU A 21 -1.29 -4.31 6.92
C GLU A 21 -0.86 -5.09 5.67
N ILE A 22 -0.12 -4.43 4.77
CA ILE A 22 0.63 -5.07 3.70
C ILE A 22 2.10 -5.17 4.11
N VAL A 23 2.68 -6.36 3.98
CA VAL A 23 4.08 -6.66 4.29
C VAL A 23 4.86 -6.71 2.99
N CYS A 24 5.83 -5.80 2.83
CA CYS A 24 6.72 -5.75 1.68
C CYS A 24 7.52 -7.08 1.60
N PRO A 25 7.48 -7.79 0.46
CA PRO A 25 8.10 -9.12 0.34
C PRO A 25 9.64 -9.09 0.39
N GLN A 26 10.25 -7.93 0.16
CA GLN A 26 11.70 -7.82 0.02
C GLN A 26 12.41 -7.75 1.39
N HIS A 27 12.00 -6.81 2.25
CA HIS A 27 12.67 -6.52 3.53
C HIS A 27 11.71 -6.46 4.72
N GLY A 28 10.41 -6.77 4.52
CA GLY A 28 9.44 -6.85 5.61
C GLY A 28 8.86 -5.52 6.12
N ALA A 29 9.11 -4.39 5.43
CA ALA A 29 8.45 -3.12 5.76
C ALA A 29 6.93 -3.27 5.74
N ARG A 30 6.23 -2.63 6.67
CA ARG A 30 4.76 -2.78 6.82
C ARG A 30 4.06 -1.44 6.69
N PHE A 31 2.88 -1.49 6.09
CA PHE A 31 2.04 -0.31 5.88
C PHE A 31 0.58 -0.66 6.13
N ASN A 32 -0.16 0.25 6.76
CA ASN A 32 -1.60 0.11 6.91
C ASN A 32 -2.30 0.34 5.56
N ILE A 33 -3.10 -0.62 5.09
CA ILE A 33 -3.71 -0.59 3.74
C ILE A 33 -4.84 0.43 3.59
N ILE A 34 -5.40 0.89 4.71
CA ILE A 34 -6.51 1.85 4.75
C ILE A 34 -5.97 3.29 4.68
N THR A 35 -4.95 3.57 5.49
CA THR A 35 -4.41 4.93 5.69
C THR A 35 -3.11 5.19 4.93
N GLY A 36 -2.43 4.15 4.46
CA GLY A 36 -1.10 4.23 3.84
C GLY A 36 0.06 4.39 4.83
N LYS A 37 -0.22 4.57 6.13
CA LYS A 37 0.81 4.85 7.13
C LYS A 37 1.81 3.71 7.26
N VAL A 38 3.08 4.05 7.37
CA VAL A 38 4.10 3.07 7.73
C VAL A 38 3.91 2.62 9.17
N THR A 39 4.00 1.31 9.40
CA THR A 39 3.76 0.70 10.71
C THR A 39 4.94 -0.13 11.20
N ALA A 40 5.86 -0.50 10.30
CA ALA A 40 7.12 -1.12 10.67
C ALA A 40 8.25 -0.77 9.69
N LEU A 41 9.46 -0.65 10.26
CA LEU A 41 10.73 -0.53 9.56
C LEU A 41 10.94 -1.70 8.58
N PRO A 42 11.79 -1.55 7.54
CA PRO A 42 12.74 -0.45 7.35
C PRO A 42 12.18 0.79 6.62
N ALA A 43 10.93 0.77 6.14
CA ALA A 43 10.35 1.99 5.59
C ALA A 43 10.15 3.04 6.69
N THR A 44 10.33 4.31 6.33
CA THR A 44 10.12 5.47 7.21
C THR A 44 9.18 6.51 6.62
N GLU A 45 8.71 6.28 5.40
CA GLU A 45 7.79 7.15 4.66
C GLU A 45 6.45 6.43 4.45
N ASP A 46 5.35 7.17 4.56
CA ASP A 46 4.00 6.67 4.30
C ASP A 46 3.79 6.41 2.79
N LEU A 47 2.87 5.50 2.46
CA LEU A 47 2.46 5.26 1.08
C LEU A 47 1.51 6.34 0.57
N THR A 48 1.66 6.70 -0.71
CA THR A 48 0.60 7.39 -1.44
C THR A 48 -0.64 6.48 -1.53
N THR A 49 -1.76 6.95 -0.99
CA THR A 49 -3.07 6.29 -1.10
C THR A 49 -3.89 6.85 -2.26
N PHE A 50 -4.78 6.01 -2.79
CA PHE A 50 -5.74 6.42 -3.83
C PHE A 50 -7.13 6.15 -3.30
N GLU A 51 -8.05 7.09 -3.50
CA GLU A 51 -9.44 6.87 -3.13
C GLU A 51 -10.05 5.78 -4.01
N VAL A 52 -10.84 4.91 -3.40
CA VAL A 52 -11.53 3.81 -4.08
C VAL A 52 -13.02 3.95 -3.86
N ARG A 53 -13.80 3.70 -4.91
CA ARG A 53 -15.27 3.61 -4.82
C ARG A 53 -15.80 2.41 -5.56
N LEU A 54 -16.95 1.90 -5.10
CA LEU A 54 -17.77 0.94 -5.83
C LEU A 54 -18.86 1.71 -6.58
N LYS A 55 -18.89 1.62 -7.91
CA LYS A 55 -19.95 2.21 -8.74
C LYS A 55 -20.30 1.26 -9.87
N ASN A 56 -21.61 0.98 -10.03
CA ASN A 56 -22.13 0.08 -11.07
C ASN A 56 -21.43 -1.29 -11.07
N ASN A 57 -21.27 -1.89 -9.89
CA ASN A 57 -20.56 -3.17 -9.70
C ASN A 57 -19.11 -3.20 -10.21
N ARG A 58 -18.45 -2.03 -10.27
CA ARG A 58 -17.03 -1.90 -10.63
C ARG A 58 -16.30 -1.13 -9.53
N ILE A 59 -15.13 -1.65 -9.15
CA ILE A 59 -14.17 -0.92 -8.33
C ILE A 59 -13.50 0.12 -9.21
N GLN A 60 -13.49 1.38 -8.77
CA GLN A 60 -12.86 2.49 -9.46
C GLN A 60 -11.84 3.14 -8.52
N ILE A 61 -10.68 3.49 -9.06
CA ILE A 61 -9.59 4.14 -8.33
C ILE A 61 -9.47 5.58 -8.85
N ASN A 62 -9.44 6.56 -7.95
CA ASN A 62 -9.08 7.93 -8.26
C ASN A 62 -7.55 8.04 -8.28
N LEU A 63 -6.96 8.24 -9.45
CA LEU A 63 -5.50 8.37 -9.59
C LEU A 63 -4.98 9.75 -9.17
N GLY A 64 -5.86 10.69 -8.83
CA GLY A 64 -5.52 12.10 -8.69
C GLY A 64 -5.30 12.76 -10.06
N ASP A 65 -4.98 14.06 -10.03
CA ASP A 65 -4.37 14.79 -11.15
C ASP A 65 -2.84 14.69 -11.09
#